data_AF-A0A958FIV9-F1
#
_entry.id   AF-A0A958FIV9-F1
#
_cell.length_a   1.000
_cell.length_b   1.000
_cell.length_c   1.000
_cell.angle_alpha   90.00
_cell.angle_beta   90.00
_cell.angle_gamma   90.00
#
_symmetry.space_group_name_H-M   'P 1'
#
loop_
_entity.id
_entity.type
_entity.pdbx_description
1 polymer ?
#
loop_
_entity_poly.entity_id
_entity_poly.type
_entity_poly.pdbx_seq_one_letter_code
_entity_poly.pdbx_strand_id
1 'polypeptide(L)'
;RVIAATNRDLGQMVQRKEFRKDLYYRLKAVAMRLPPLRERREDIPLLLNYFANELVEKEKIPFEGFSDEALQALRNYGWPGNVREMRNFVETVIVLARGQRISQAMVREHLYHSHDEETIEVTSPNLPMPMGMTIEEAERELVYKALVSLGMEVKEMRSMISQFFERLNGYIRAGVAYEPVNSRAADADIKPLDELERETIEKALDKFRGNRRKVARILNISERTLYRKIKQYGID
;
A
#
# COMPACT_ATOMS: atom_id res chain seq x y z
N ARG A 1 13.38 -30.22 11.96
CA ARG A 1 13.78 -29.95 10.57
C ARG A 1 13.74 -28.43 10.39
N VAL A 2 14.84 -27.78 10.01
CA VAL A 2 14.92 -26.31 9.89
C VAL A 2 14.92 -25.94 8.42
N ILE A 3 14.11 -24.94 8.03
CA ILE A 3 14.10 -24.34 6.70
C ILE A 3 14.44 -22.86 6.90
N ALA A 4 15.39 -22.35 6.12
CA ALA A 4 15.80 -20.95 6.16
C ALA A 4 15.83 -20.39 4.74
N ALA A 5 15.49 -19.11 4.59
CA ALA A 5 15.53 -18.39 3.31
C ALA A 5 16.19 -17.03 3.52
N THR A 6 16.89 -16.53 2.50
CA THR A 6 17.57 -15.24 2.52
C THR A 6 17.64 -14.68 1.11
N ASN A 7 17.53 -13.35 1.00
CA ASN A 7 17.77 -12.62 -0.24
C ASN A 7 19.23 -12.16 -0.38
N ARG A 8 20.09 -12.45 0.61
CA ARG A 8 21.51 -12.08 0.64
C ARG A 8 22.40 -13.28 0.33
N ASP A 9 23.53 -13.02 -0.32
CA ASP A 9 24.56 -14.03 -0.58
C ASP A 9 25.35 -14.35 0.70
N LEU A 10 24.97 -15.44 1.38
CA LEU A 10 25.66 -15.89 2.59
C LEU A 10 27.11 -16.29 2.32
N GLY A 11 27.48 -16.69 1.10
CA GLY A 11 28.86 -17.01 0.75
C GLY A 11 29.76 -15.78 0.85
N GLN A 12 29.30 -14.65 0.29
CA GLN A 12 30.01 -13.37 0.41
C GLN A 12 30.06 -12.87 1.86
N MET A 13 28.98 -13.01 2.62
CA MET A 13 28.95 -12.57 4.02
C MET A 13 29.91 -13.37 4.92
N VAL A 14 30.12 -14.66 4.63
CA VAL A 14 31.14 -15.47 5.33
C VAL A 14 32.56 -14.97 5.00
N GLN A 15 32.83 -14.60 3.73
CA GLN A 15 34.12 -14.04 3.33
C GLN A 15 34.40 -12.69 4.01
N ARG A 16 33.37 -11.84 4.15
CA ARG A 16 33.45 -10.55 4.84
C ARG A 16 33.45 -10.65 6.38
N LYS A 17 33.43 -11.86 6.95
CA LYS A 17 33.32 -12.14 8.39
C LYS A 17 32.05 -11.62 9.07
N GLU A 18 31.04 -11.21 8.30
CA GLU A 18 29.73 -10.79 8.80
C GLU A 18 28.85 -11.98 9.16
N PHE A 19 29.16 -13.17 8.63
CA PHE A 19 28.41 -14.39 8.89
C PHE A 19 29.27 -15.55 9.36
N ARG A 20 28.73 -16.30 10.32
CA ARG A 20 29.40 -17.43 10.96
C ARG A 20 29.57 -18.61 9.99
N LYS A 21 30.83 -19.01 9.78
CA LYS A 21 31.21 -20.10 8.86
C LYS A 21 30.60 -21.44 9.24
N ASP A 22 30.55 -21.76 10.54
CA ASP A 22 29.96 -23.01 11.05
C ASP A 22 28.45 -23.10 10.79
N LEU A 23 27.73 -21.99 10.98
CA LEU A 23 26.29 -21.91 10.68
C LEU A 23 26.02 -22.01 9.18
N TYR A 24 26.86 -21.38 8.34
CA TYR A 24 26.73 -21.44 6.88
C TYR A 24 26.75 -22.87 6.36
N TYR A 25 27.72 -23.69 6.76
CA TYR A 25 27.80 -25.08 6.29
C TYR A 25 26.68 -25.97 6.84
N ARG A 26 26.14 -25.68 8.03
CA ARG A 26 24.96 -26.39 8.54
C ARG A 26 23.69 -26.06 7.76
N LEU A 27 23.54 -24.81 7.31
CA LEU A 27 22.40 -24.37 6.51
C LEU A 27 22.51 -24.80 5.05
N LYS A 28 23.72 -24.88 4.48
CA LYS A 28 23.98 -25.19 3.06
C LYS A 28 23.90 -26.69 2.71
N ALA A 29 23.23 -27.51 3.50
CA ALA A 29 23.11 -28.95 3.20
C ALA A 29 22.37 -29.19 1.86
N VAL A 30 21.22 -28.53 1.67
CA VAL A 30 20.47 -28.51 0.41
C VAL A 30 20.05 -27.06 0.15
N ALA A 31 20.71 -26.41 -0.81
CA ALA A 31 20.41 -25.03 -1.18
C ALA A 31 19.59 -25.00 -2.47
N MET A 32 18.45 -24.31 -2.45
CA MET A 32 17.64 -24.03 -3.63
C MET A 32 17.70 -22.53 -3.93
N ARG A 33 18.06 -22.17 -5.16
CA ARG A 33 17.95 -20.78 -5.65
C ARG A 33 16.56 -20.59 -6.22
N LEU A 34 15.79 -19.66 -5.67
CA LEU A 34 14.52 -19.27 -6.25
C LEU A 34 14.78 -18.21 -7.33
N PRO A 35 14.47 -18.48 -8.62
CA PRO A 35 14.69 -17.50 -9.67
C PRO A 35 13.71 -16.33 -9.52
N PRO A 36 14.13 -15.09 -9.83
CA PRO A 36 13.24 -13.95 -9.93
C PRO A 36 12.21 -14.17 -11.04
N LEU A 37 11.08 -13.47 -10.95
CA LEU A 37 9.95 -13.66 -11.86
C LEU A 37 10.30 -13.36 -13.33
N ARG A 38 11.22 -12.43 -13.58
CA ARG A 38 11.75 -12.13 -14.92
C ARG A 38 12.51 -13.27 -15.60
N GLU A 39 13.04 -14.23 -14.83
CA GLU A 39 13.74 -15.45 -15.32
C GLU A 39 12.73 -16.58 -15.64
N ARG A 40 11.44 -16.42 -15.29
CA ARG A 40 10.36 -17.40 -15.50
C ARG A 40 9.08 -16.73 -16.01
N ARG A 41 9.18 -16.11 -17.18
CA ARG A 41 8.09 -15.29 -17.75
C ARG A 41 6.90 -16.13 -18.19
N GLU A 42 7.12 -17.41 -18.42
CA GLU A 42 6.13 -18.41 -18.81
C GLU A 42 5.12 -18.67 -17.69
N ASP A 43 5.53 -18.50 -16.43
CA ASP A 43 4.69 -18.69 -15.25
C ASP A 43 3.78 -17.47 -14.98
N ILE A 44 4.08 -16.31 -15.57
CA ILE A 44 3.37 -15.04 -15.32
C ILE A 44 1.86 -15.17 -15.55
N PRO A 45 1.37 -15.67 -16.71
CA PRO A 45 -0.07 -15.81 -16.93
C PRO A 45 -0.76 -16.73 -15.92
N LEU A 46 -0.10 -17.83 -15.53
CA LEU A 46 -0.64 -18.77 -14.55
C LEU A 46 -0.77 -18.13 -13.16
N LEU A 47 0.27 -17.41 -12.73
CA LEU A 47 0.28 -16.69 -11.45
C LEU A 47 -0.76 -15.56 -11.42
N LEU A 48 -0.89 -14.80 -12.51
CA LEU A 48 -1.91 -13.75 -12.64
C LEU A 48 -3.32 -14.33 -12.49
N ASN A 49 -3.61 -15.43 -13.18
CA ASN A 49 -4.91 -16.09 -13.08
C ASN A 49 -5.15 -16.66 -11.68
N TYR A 50 -4.13 -17.22 -11.04
CA TYR A 50 -4.23 -17.71 -9.67
C TYR A 50 -4.62 -16.58 -8.70
N PHE A 51 -3.89 -15.46 -8.71
CA PHE A 51 -4.20 -14.32 -7.82
C PHE A 51 -5.55 -13.70 -8.16
N ALA A 52 -5.89 -13.58 -9.44
CA ALA A 52 -7.18 -13.03 -9.84
C ALA A 52 -8.34 -13.87 -9.31
N ASN A 53 -8.26 -15.20 -9.45
CA ASN A 53 -9.29 -16.11 -8.94
C ASN A 53 -9.39 -16.07 -7.41
N GLU A 54 -8.25 -16.02 -6.70
CA GLU A 54 -8.22 -15.88 -5.24
C GLU A 54 -8.95 -14.60 -4.78
N LEU A 55 -8.77 -13.49 -5.50
CA LEU A 55 -9.47 -12.23 -5.21
C LEU A 55 -10.96 -12.28 -5.54
N VAL A 56 -11.33 -12.85 -6.68
CA VAL A 56 -12.73 -12.96 -7.10
C VAL A 56 -13.52 -13.81 -6.11
N GLU A 57 -12.95 -14.91 -5.63
CA GLU A 57 -13.58 -15.77 -4.63
C GLU A 57 -13.74 -15.05 -3.28
N LYS A 58 -12.71 -14.33 -2.85
CA LYS A 58 -12.69 -13.65 -1.56
C LYS A 58 -13.58 -12.39 -1.51
N GLU A 59 -13.47 -11.53 -2.52
CA GLU A 59 -14.10 -10.21 -2.53
C GLU A 59 -15.39 -10.16 -3.38
N LYS A 60 -15.74 -11.25 -4.08
CA LYS A 60 -16.92 -11.38 -4.94
C LYS A 60 -17.01 -10.31 -6.05
N ILE A 61 -15.86 -9.82 -6.51
CA ILE A 61 -15.77 -8.84 -7.58
C ILE A 61 -15.82 -9.59 -8.93
N PRO A 62 -16.68 -9.20 -9.88
CA PRO A 62 -16.66 -9.80 -11.21
C PRO A 62 -15.32 -9.56 -11.91
N PHE A 63 -14.84 -10.54 -12.66
CA PHE A 63 -13.57 -10.47 -13.39
C PHE A 63 -13.70 -11.21 -14.73
N GLU A 64 -13.60 -10.46 -15.83
CA GLU A 64 -13.70 -11.00 -17.20
C GLU A 64 -12.36 -11.46 -17.80
N GLY A 65 -11.26 -11.37 -17.03
CA GLY A 65 -9.93 -11.76 -17.49
C GLY A 65 -9.07 -10.59 -17.98
N PHE A 66 -7.87 -10.95 -18.44
CA PHE A 66 -6.96 -10.04 -19.14
C PHE A 66 -7.18 -10.13 -20.66
N SER A 67 -6.93 -9.03 -21.37
CA SER A 67 -6.79 -9.06 -22.84
C SER A 67 -5.44 -9.68 -23.25
N ASP A 68 -5.32 -10.16 -24.48
CA ASP A 68 -4.07 -10.77 -24.95
C ASP A 68 -2.92 -9.74 -24.99
N GLU A 69 -3.22 -8.50 -25.33
CA GLU A 69 -2.26 -7.37 -25.34
C GLU A 69 -1.82 -7.01 -23.92
N ALA A 70 -2.74 -7.08 -22.95
CA ALA A 70 -2.45 -6.91 -21.53
C ALA A 70 -1.49 -8.00 -21.03
N LEU A 71 -1.76 -9.27 -21.37
CA LEU A 71 -0.89 -10.40 -21.02
C LEU A 71 0.49 -10.30 -21.67
N GLN A 72 0.58 -9.78 -22.90
CA GLN A 72 1.88 -9.50 -23.53
C GLN A 72 2.66 -8.41 -22.79
N ALA A 73 2.01 -7.31 -22.41
CA ALA A 73 2.66 -6.25 -21.64
C ALA A 73 3.16 -6.77 -20.28
N LEU A 74 2.34 -7.55 -19.58
CA LEU A 74 2.68 -8.15 -18.28
C LEU A 74 3.83 -9.16 -18.35
N ARG A 75 3.95 -9.89 -19.47
CA ARG A 75 5.07 -10.82 -19.72
C ARG A 75 6.39 -10.09 -19.99
N ASN A 76 6.32 -8.93 -20.66
CA ASN A 76 7.49 -8.14 -21.00
C ASN A 76 7.97 -7.25 -19.84
N TYR A 77 7.13 -7.07 -18.83
CA TYR A 77 7.47 -6.32 -17.63
C TYR A 77 8.48 -7.07 -16.73
N GLY A 78 9.41 -6.32 -16.15
CA GLY A 78 10.55 -6.87 -15.41
C GLY A 78 10.24 -7.39 -14.00
N TRP A 79 9.11 -6.98 -13.42
CA TRP A 79 8.68 -7.35 -12.06
C TRP A 79 9.79 -7.20 -11.00
N PRO A 80 10.35 -5.99 -10.78
CA PRO A 80 11.40 -5.77 -9.76
C PRO A 80 10.98 -6.22 -8.36
N GLY A 81 9.70 -6.09 -8.01
CA GLY A 81 9.13 -6.60 -6.75
C GLY A 81 8.65 -8.06 -6.80
N ASN A 82 8.94 -8.77 -7.90
CA ASN A 82 8.57 -10.17 -8.14
C ASN A 82 7.07 -10.44 -7.87
N VAL A 83 6.76 -11.59 -7.28
CA VAL A 83 5.40 -12.05 -7.00
C VAL A 83 4.63 -11.07 -6.11
N ARG A 84 5.30 -10.31 -5.24
CA ARG A 84 4.65 -9.34 -4.35
C ARG A 84 4.07 -8.17 -5.14
N GLU A 85 4.86 -7.62 -6.06
CA GLU A 85 4.41 -6.56 -6.95
C GLU A 85 3.30 -7.03 -7.89
N MET A 86 3.43 -8.24 -8.44
CA MET A 86 2.38 -8.87 -9.25
C MET A 86 1.07 -8.98 -8.48
N ARG A 87 1.11 -9.46 -7.24
CA ARG A 87 -0.10 -9.57 -6.42
C ARG A 87 -0.75 -8.20 -6.21
N ASN A 88 0.03 -7.20 -5.79
CA ASN A 88 -0.48 -5.84 -5.57
C ASN A 88 -1.08 -5.25 -6.84
N PHE A 89 -0.45 -5.49 -8.00
CA PHE A 89 -0.96 -5.07 -9.30
C PHE A 89 -2.32 -5.69 -9.60
N VAL A 90 -2.46 -7.02 -9.42
CA VAL A 90 -3.72 -7.74 -9.64
C VAL A 90 -4.81 -7.22 -8.70
N GLU A 91 -4.48 -7.05 -7.41
CA GLU A 91 -5.39 -6.49 -6.41
C GLU A 91 -5.92 -5.12 -6.84
N THR A 92 -5.03 -4.24 -7.27
CA THR A 92 -5.37 -2.87 -7.68
C THR A 92 -6.23 -2.88 -8.95
N VAL A 93 -5.81 -3.61 -9.97
CA VAL A 93 -6.47 -3.57 -11.28
C VAL A 93 -7.85 -4.22 -11.26
N ILE A 94 -8.05 -5.31 -10.51
CA ILE A 94 -9.38 -5.95 -10.42
C ILE A 94 -10.39 -5.02 -9.75
N VAL A 95 -9.99 -4.30 -8.70
CA VAL A 95 -10.84 -3.32 -8.01
C VAL A 95 -11.24 -2.18 -8.95
N LEU A 96 -10.32 -1.75 -9.82
CA LEU A 96 -10.53 -0.63 -10.74
C LEU A 96 -11.26 -1.00 -12.03
N ALA A 97 -11.11 -2.25 -12.50
CA ALA A 97 -11.73 -2.74 -13.72
C ALA A 97 -13.26 -2.90 -13.60
N ARG A 98 -13.81 -3.00 -12.38
CA ARG A 98 -15.26 -3.08 -12.11
C ARG A 98 -15.98 -4.14 -12.94
N GLY A 99 -15.39 -5.32 -13.06
CA GLY A 99 -15.95 -6.40 -13.87
C GLY A 99 -15.54 -6.41 -15.33
N GLN A 100 -14.96 -5.33 -15.85
CA GLN A 100 -14.53 -5.29 -17.25
C GLN A 100 -13.24 -6.07 -17.46
N ARG A 101 -13.03 -6.49 -18.71
CA ARG A 101 -11.75 -7.07 -19.15
C ARG A 101 -10.60 -6.07 -19.01
N ILE A 102 -9.50 -6.52 -18.42
CA ILE A 102 -8.30 -5.69 -18.22
C ILE A 102 -7.59 -5.49 -19.56
N SER A 103 -7.52 -4.24 -20.03
CA SER A 103 -6.86 -3.86 -21.28
C SER A 103 -5.40 -3.46 -21.07
N GLN A 104 -4.62 -3.44 -22.16
CA GLN A 104 -3.22 -3.01 -22.13
C GLN A 104 -3.04 -1.57 -21.61
N ALA A 105 -3.99 -0.67 -21.88
CA ALA A 105 -3.94 0.71 -21.40
C ALA A 105 -4.02 0.77 -19.87
N MET A 106 -4.92 -0.01 -19.26
CA MET A 106 -5.07 -0.10 -17.81
C MET A 106 -3.83 -0.72 -17.14
N VAL A 107 -3.24 -1.75 -17.78
CA VAL A 107 -1.96 -2.31 -17.34
C VAL A 107 -0.87 -1.24 -17.35
N ARG A 108 -0.78 -0.46 -18.44
CA ARG A 108 0.26 0.56 -18.60
C ARG A 108 0.12 1.69 -17.59
N GLU A 109 -1.09 2.19 -17.40
CA GLU A 109 -1.40 3.22 -16.39
C GLU A 109 -0.91 2.78 -15.00
N HIS A 110 -1.15 1.55 -14.58
CA HIS A 110 -0.87 1.13 -13.19
C HIS A 110 0.55 0.59 -12.97
N LEU A 111 1.19 0.01 -13.99
CA LEU A 111 2.58 -0.47 -13.88
C LEU A 111 3.62 0.62 -14.11
N TYR A 112 3.33 1.61 -14.95
CA TYR A 112 4.29 2.67 -15.28
C TYR A 112 4.08 3.93 -14.43
N HIS A 113 2.89 4.22 -13.91
CA HIS A 113 2.73 5.33 -12.94
C HIS A 113 3.39 5.07 -11.58
N SER A 114 3.86 3.85 -11.31
CA SER A 114 4.71 3.54 -10.15
C SER A 114 6.21 3.56 -10.46
N HIS A 115 6.62 3.74 -11.72
CA HIS A 115 8.02 3.80 -12.16
C HIS A 115 8.39 5.10 -12.90
N ASP A 116 7.42 5.93 -13.29
CA ASP A 116 7.63 7.23 -13.93
C ASP A 116 8.01 8.37 -12.95
N GLU A 117 8.47 8.03 -11.74
CA GLU A 117 9.21 8.97 -10.87
C GLU A 117 10.74 8.84 -11.02
N GLU A 118 11.27 7.83 -11.73
CA GLU A 118 12.73 7.61 -11.85
C GLU A 118 13.33 7.76 -13.27
N THR A 119 12.55 8.13 -14.28
CA THR A 119 13.10 8.61 -15.57
C THR A 119 12.45 9.90 -16.00
N ILE A 120 12.87 11.01 -15.37
CA ILE A 120 12.88 12.30 -16.05
C ILE A 120 13.92 12.17 -17.17
N GLU A 121 13.49 11.79 -18.38
CA GLU A 121 14.23 12.18 -19.57
C GLU A 121 14.30 13.71 -19.54
N VAL A 122 15.50 14.22 -19.24
CA VAL A 122 15.83 15.65 -19.27
C VAL A 122 15.77 16.11 -20.72
N THR A 123 14.55 16.33 -21.21
CA THR A 123 14.27 17.10 -22.42
C THR A 123 13.50 18.34 -22.00
N SER A 124 14.08 19.10 -21.08
CA SER A 124 13.76 20.53 -20.92
C SER A 124 14.96 21.30 -21.45
N PRO A 125 14.91 21.84 -22.68
CA PRO A 125 15.91 22.77 -23.14
C PRO A 125 15.77 24.06 -22.33
N ASN A 126 16.91 24.56 -21.81
CA ASN A 126 17.08 25.79 -21.05
C ASN A 126 16.53 25.80 -19.61
N LEU A 127 17.36 25.33 -18.67
CA LEU A 127 17.46 26.00 -17.38
C LEU A 127 18.66 26.97 -17.43
N PRO A 128 18.45 28.28 -17.55
CA PRO A 128 19.53 29.23 -17.37
C PRO A 128 19.97 29.19 -15.91
N MET A 129 21.18 28.67 -15.64
CA MET A 129 21.85 28.93 -14.37
C MET A 129 22.33 30.38 -14.39
N PRO A 130 21.88 31.26 -13.47
CA PRO A 130 22.56 32.53 -13.25
C PRO A 130 23.94 32.21 -12.65
N MET A 131 25.01 32.38 -13.44
CA MET A 131 26.37 32.28 -12.91
C MET A 131 26.58 33.38 -11.87
N GLY A 132 26.93 32.99 -10.63
CA GLY A 132 27.34 33.93 -9.58
C GLY A 132 27.02 33.56 -8.12
N MET A 133 26.42 32.41 -7.83
CA MET A 133 26.07 32.02 -6.45
C MET A 133 27.16 31.18 -5.78
N THR A 134 27.27 31.33 -4.46
CA THR A 134 28.12 30.47 -3.60
C THR A 134 27.47 29.09 -3.41
N ILE A 135 28.27 28.07 -3.06
CA ILE A 135 27.80 26.67 -2.88
C ILE A 135 26.66 26.59 -1.85
N GLU A 136 26.72 27.39 -0.79
CA GLU A 136 25.69 27.43 0.25
C GLU A 136 24.36 28.05 -0.23
N GLU A 137 24.41 29.01 -1.16
CA GLU A 137 23.21 29.60 -1.78
C GLU A 137 22.55 28.60 -2.74
N ALA A 138 23.35 27.83 -3.47
CA ALA A 138 22.85 26.76 -4.34
C ALA A 138 22.18 25.64 -3.53
N GLU A 139 22.74 25.24 -2.39
CA GLU A 139 22.15 24.23 -1.50
C GLU A 139 20.80 24.68 -0.93
N ARG A 140 20.70 25.93 -0.47
CA ARG A 140 19.43 26.48 0.05
C ARG A 140 18.34 26.57 -1.02
N GLU A 141 18.68 26.98 -2.23
CA GLU A 141 17.76 26.99 -3.38
C GLU A 141 17.27 25.58 -3.74
N LEU A 142 18.15 24.58 -3.66
CA LEU A 142 17.83 23.19 -3.95
C LEU A 142 16.89 22.59 -2.90
N VAL A 143 17.15 22.88 -1.62
CA VAL A 143 16.26 22.51 -0.50
C VAL A 143 14.90 23.20 -0.62
N TYR A 144 14.87 24.49 -0.97
CA TYR A 144 13.63 25.23 -1.15
C TYR A 144 12.79 24.67 -2.30
N LYS A 145 13.42 24.38 -3.45
CA LYS A 145 12.76 23.74 -4.60
C LYS A 145 12.22 22.34 -4.27
N ALA A 146 12.97 21.54 -3.51
CA ALA A 146 12.50 20.23 -3.04
C ALA A 146 11.31 20.34 -2.06
N LEU A 147 11.32 21.33 -1.16
CA LEU A 147 10.19 21.57 -0.25
C LEU A 147 8.94 22.05 -0.99
N VAL A 148 9.11 22.89 -2.01
CA VAL A 148 8.00 23.37 -2.83
C VAL A 148 7.43 22.24 -3.70
N SER A 149 8.27 21.37 -4.27
CA SER A 149 7.81 20.19 -5.03
C SER A 149 7.01 19.24 -4.14
N LEU A 150 7.51 18.91 -2.95
CA LEU A 150 6.79 18.11 -1.96
C LEU A 150 5.45 18.74 -1.54
N GLY A 151 5.42 20.07 -1.38
CA GLY A 151 4.19 20.80 -1.09
C GLY A 151 3.16 20.73 -2.22
N MET A 152 3.63 20.72 -3.48
CA MET A 152 2.79 20.55 -4.66
C MET A 152 2.27 19.11 -4.79
N GLU A 153 3.11 18.10 -4.55
CA GLU A 153 2.74 16.68 -4.52
C GLU A 153 1.67 16.38 -3.45
N VAL A 154 1.79 16.95 -2.24
CA VAL A 154 0.78 16.83 -1.18
C VAL A 154 -0.55 17.48 -1.59
N LYS A 155 -0.49 18.62 -2.29
CA LYS A 155 -1.69 19.30 -2.79
C LYS A 155 -2.38 18.48 -3.89
N GLU A 156 -1.61 17.84 -4.77
CA GLU A 156 -2.12 16.93 -5.80
C GLU A 156 -2.70 15.66 -5.20
N MET A 157 -2.04 15.04 -4.21
CA MET A 157 -2.62 13.91 -3.45
C MET A 157 -3.95 14.29 -2.81
N ARG A 158 -4.03 15.47 -2.18
CA ARG A 158 -5.30 15.94 -1.59
C ARG A 158 -6.38 16.13 -2.65
N SER A 159 -6.03 16.64 -3.83
CA SER A 159 -6.95 16.79 -4.96
C SER A 159 -7.41 15.43 -5.51
N MET A 160 -6.50 14.48 -5.67
CA MET A 160 -6.79 13.11 -6.11
C MET A 160 -7.70 12.38 -5.12
N ILE A 161 -7.43 12.47 -3.82
CA ILE A 161 -8.26 11.89 -2.76
C ILE A 161 -9.68 12.50 -2.80
N SER A 162 -9.79 13.83 -2.91
CA SER A 162 -11.09 14.50 -3.02
C SER A 162 -11.86 14.12 -4.28
N GLN A 163 -11.19 14.03 -5.44
CA GLN A 163 -11.81 13.58 -6.70
C GLN A 163 -12.22 12.10 -6.65
N PHE A 164 -11.44 11.26 -5.97
CA PHE A 164 -11.76 9.86 -5.72
C PHE A 164 -13.02 9.73 -4.85
N PHE A 165 -13.14 10.52 -3.78
CA PHE A 165 -14.34 10.58 -2.93
C PHE A 165 -15.57 11.12 -3.67
N GLU A 166 -15.44 12.14 -4.52
CA GLU A 166 -16.55 12.62 -5.34
C GLU A 166 -17.00 11.60 -6.39
N ARG A 167 -16.05 10.90 -7.02
CA ARG A 167 -16.36 9.80 -7.95
C ARG A 167 -17.09 8.67 -7.22
N LEU A 168 -16.65 8.29 -6.02
CA LEU A 168 -17.33 7.30 -5.17
C LEU A 168 -18.75 7.72 -4.77
N ASN A 169 -18.98 9.00 -4.44
CA ASN A 169 -20.33 9.52 -4.19
C ASN A 169 -21.24 9.44 -5.43
N GLY A 170 -20.68 9.52 -6.64
CA GLY A 170 -21.40 9.23 -7.88
C GLY A 170 -21.87 7.77 -8.01
N TYR A 171 -21.17 6.80 -7.41
CA TYR A 171 -21.54 5.37 -7.45
C TYR A 171 -22.64 5.00 -6.45
N ILE A 172 -22.77 5.70 -5.31
CA ILE A 172 -23.85 5.43 -4.33
C ILE A 172 -25.23 5.75 -4.92
N ARG A 173 -25.31 6.67 -5.89
CA ARG A 173 -26.57 7.12 -6.51
C ARG A 173 -27.20 6.13 -7.49
N ALA A 174 -26.49 5.10 -7.94
CA ALA A 174 -26.94 4.22 -9.03
C ALA A 174 -27.56 2.88 -8.59
N GLY A 175 -27.76 2.63 -7.28
CA GLY A 175 -28.29 1.33 -6.84
C GLY A 175 -28.99 1.25 -5.48
N VAL A 176 -28.96 2.29 -4.64
CA VAL A 176 -29.76 2.36 -3.41
C VAL A 176 -30.23 3.80 -3.26
N ALA A 177 -31.51 4.02 -2.95
CA ALA A 177 -32.03 5.36 -2.66
C ALA A 177 -31.30 5.94 -1.43
N TYR A 178 -30.32 6.80 -1.67
CA TYR A 178 -29.67 7.59 -0.62
C TYR A 178 -30.41 8.92 -0.51
N GLU A 179 -31.21 9.09 0.54
CA GLU A 179 -31.66 10.42 0.93
C GLU A 179 -30.41 11.23 1.33
N PRO A 180 -30.17 12.41 0.73
CA PRO A 180 -29.04 13.23 1.08
C PRO A 180 -29.22 13.74 2.52
N VAL A 181 -28.46 13.17 3.47
CA VAL A 181 -28.35 13.73 4.81
C VAL A 181 -27.71 15.11 4.68
N ASN A 182 -28.48 16.14 5.05
CA ASN A 182 -28.11 17.53 4.97
C ASN A 182 -26.88 17.80 5.87
N SER A 183 -25.69 17.86 5.27
CA SER A 183 -24.38 17.89 5.95
C SER A 183 -24.09 19.17 6.75
N ARG A 184 -24.97 20.17 6.70
CA ARG A 184 -24.86 21.36 7.56
C ARG A 184 -25.29 21.13 9.01
N ALA A 185 -26.02 20.04 9.30
CA ALA A 185 -26.41 19.69 10.67
C ALA A 185 -25.51 18.62 11.31
N ALA A 186 -24.80 17.83 10.49
CA ALA A 186 -24.00 16.68 10.97
C ALA A 186 -22.61 17.07 11.53
N ASP A 187 -22.07 18.22 11.14
CA ASP A 187 -20.78 18.72 11.63
C ASP A 187 -20.85 19.19 13.10
N ALA A 188 -22.07 19.42 13.62
CA ALA A 188 -22.29 19.85 14.99
C ALA A 188 -22.16 18.72 16.02
N ASP A 189 -22.10 17.45 15.59
CA ASP A 189 -22.08 16.27 16.48
C ASP A 189 -20.83 15.40 16.28
N ILE A 190 -19.82 15.90 15.54
CA ILE A 190 -18.54 15.21 15.41
C ILE A 190 -17.73 15.43 16.68
N LYS A 191 -17.93 14.54 17.65
CA LYS A 191 -17.10 14.49 18.85
C LYS A 191 -15.65 14.14 18.49
N PRO A 192 -14.66 14.76 19.15
CA PRO A 192 -13.27 14.34 19.03
C PRO A 192 -13.13 12.84 19.30
N LEU A 193 -12.25 12.18 18.55
CA LEU A 193 -12.06 10.74 18.63
C LEU A 193 -11.80 10.25 20.06
N ASP A 194 -11.08 11.04 20.86
CA ASP A 194 -10.78 10.73 22.27
C ASP A 194 -12.03 10.69 23.15
N GLU A 195 -13.01 11.55 22.90
CA GLU A 195 -14.26 11.61 23.66
C GLU A 195 -15.17 10.42 23.30
N LEU A 196 -15.26 10.09 22.02
CA LEU A 196 -15.98 8.91 21.55
C LEU A 196 -15.37 7.62 22.11
N GLU A 197 -14.05 7.56 22.17
CA GLU A 197 -13.33 6.41 22.71
C GLU A 197 -13.58 6.24 24.22
N ARG A 198 -13.51 7.34 24.98
CA ARG A 198 -13.83 7.36 26.41
C ARG A 198 -15.25 6.87 26.66
N GLU A 199 -16.23 7.45 25.96
CA GLU A 199 -17.65 7.09 26.12
C GLU A 199 -17.91 5.61 25.77
N THR A 200 -17.23 5.10 24.75
CA THR A 200 -17.33 3.70 24.34
C THR A 200 -16.76 2.75 25.39
N ILE A 201 -15.62 3.10 25.99
CA ILE A 201 -14.99 2.31 27.06
C ILE A 201 -15.86 2.32 28.32
N GLU A 202 -16.41 3.47 28.71
CA GLU A 202 -17.32 3.60 29.86
C GLU A 202 -18.59 2.73 29.68
N LYS A 203 -19.26 2.85 28.53
CA LYS A 203 -20.46 2.04 28.21
C LYS A 203 -20.16 0.54 28.19
N ALA A 204 -18.99 0.15 27.68
CA ALA A 204 -18.60 -1.25 27.66
C ALA A 204 -18.30 -1.77 29.07
N LEU A 205 -17.64 -0.98 29.93
CA LEU A 205 -17.38 -1.36 31.32
C LEU A 205 -18.67 -1.52 32.11
N ASP A 206 -19.64 -0.61 31.94
CA ASP A 206 -20.95 -0.70 32.60
C ASP A 206 -21.73 -1.95 32.14
N LYS A 207 -21.84 -2.14 30.81
CA LYS A 207 -22.54 -3.30 30.21
C LYS A 207 -21.97 -4.65 30.65
N PHE A 208 -20.66 -4.74 30.85
CA PHE A 208 -19.98 -5.97 31.27
C PHE A 208 -19.62 -6.00 32.76
N ARG A 209 -20.25 -5.15 33.58
CA ARG A 209 -20.10 -5.07 35.06
C ARG A 209 -18.63 -5.04 35.51
N GLY A 210 -17.82 -4.24 34.83
CA GLY A 210 -16.40 -4.09 35.14
C GLY A 210 -15.50 -5.26 34.72
N ASN A 211 -15.98 -6.22 33.93
CA ASN A 211 -15.15 -7.33 33.44
C ASN A 211 -14.18 -6.86 32.34
N ARG A 212 -13.04 -6.30 32.77
CA ARG A 212 -12.00 -5.69 31.92
C ARG A 212 -11.50 -6.63 30.81
N ARG A 213 -11.41 -7.94 31.05
CA ARG A 213 -11.00 -8.93 30.02
C ARG A 213 -12.01 -9.07 28.89
N LYS A 214 -13.31 -9.14 29.22
CA LYS A 214 -14.37 -9.22 28.20
C LYS A 214 -14.49 -7.93 27.40
N VAL A 215 -14.34 -6.79 28.07
CA VAL A 215 -14.35 -5.47 27.44
C VAL A 215 -13.19 -5.32 26.44
N ALA A 216 -11.96 -5.69 26.83
CA ALA A 216 -10.81 -5.63 25.95
C ALA A 216 -11.01 -6.46 24.66
N ARG A 217 -11.59 -7.65 24.81
CA ARG A 217 -11.89 -8.53 23.67
C ARG A 217 -12.94 -7.95 22.72
N ILE A 218 -14.01 -7.35 23.25
CA ILE A 218 -15.10 -6.79 22.43
C ILE A 218 -14.70 -5.50 21.75
N LEU A 219 -13.90 -4.68 22.43
CA LEU A 219 -13.32 -3.47 21.85
C LEU A 219 -12.11 -3.77 20.95
N ASN A 220 -11.75 -5.04 20.78
CA ASN A 220 -10.62 -5.50 19.97
C ASN A 220 -9.28 -4.79 20.29
N ILE A 221 -9.03 -4.54 21.58
CA ILE A 221 -7.79 -3.93 22.08
C ILE A 221 -7.12 -4.85 23.09
N SER A 222 -5.80 -4.74 23.23
CA SER A 222 -5.09 -5.50 24.25
C SER A 222 -5.55 -5.11 25.66
N GLU A 223 -5.55 -6.05 26.61
CA GLU A 223 -5.89 -5.75 28.03
C GLU A 223 -5.02 -4.59 28.54
N ARG A 224 -3.71 -4.59 28.22
CA ARG A 224 -2.77 -3.52 28.57
C ARG A 224 -3.19 -2.15 28.02
N THR A 225 -3.70 -2.11 26.78
CA THR A 225 -4.19 -0.88 26.14
C THR A 225 -5.45 -0.38 26.85
N LEU A 226 -6.39 -1.28 27.17
CA LEU A 226 -7.58 -0.95 27.94
C LEU A 226 -7.23 -0.40 29.32
N TYR A 227 -6.34 -1.07 30.08
CA TYR A 227 -5.88 -0.59 31.39
C TYR A 227 -5.24 0.80 31.30
N ARG A 228 -4.41 1.04 30.28
CA ARG A 228 -3.78 2.37 30.06
C ARG A 228 -4.85 3.44 29.81
N LYS A 229 -5.84 3.15 28.97
CA LYS A 229 -6.91 4.08 28.61
C LYS A 229 -7.85 4.36 29.77
N ILE A 230 -8.22 3.34 30.55
CA ILE A 230 -8.97 3.49 31.81
C ILE A 230 -8.25 4.46 32.77
N LYS A 231 -6.94 4.28 32.95
CA LYS A 231 -6.13 5.17 33.80
C LYS A 231 -5.99 6.58 33.22
N GLN A 232 -5.84 6.70 31.90
CA GLN A 232 -5.71 7.99 31.20
C GLN A 232 -7.00 8.82 31.27
N TYR A 233 -8.16 8.17 31.21
CA TYR A 233 -9.47 8.83 31.25
C TYR A 233 -10.07 8.90 32.67
N GLY A 234 -9.44 8.29 33.68
CA GLY A 234 -9.89 8.32 35.07
C GLY A 234 -11.17 7.50 35.33
N ILE A 235 -11.36 6.39 34.61
CA ILE A 235 -12.56 5.53 34.66
C ILE A 235 -12.35 4.33 35.62
N ASP A 236 -11.93 4.59 36.86
CA ASP A 236 -11.74 3.53 37.87
C ASP A 236 -13.00 3.25 38.69
#